data_AF-A0A101VUQ6-F1
#
_entry.id   AF-A0A101VUQ6-F1
#
_cell.length_a   1.000
_cell.length_b   1.000
_cell.length_c   1.000
_cell.angle_alpha   90.00
_cell.angle_beta   90.00
_cell.angle_gamma   90.00
#
_symmetry.space_group_name_H-M   'P 1'
#
loop_
_entity.id
_entity.type
_entity.pdbx_description
1 polymer ?
#
loop_
_entity_poly.entity_id
_entity_poly.type
_entity_poly.pdbx_seq_one_letter_code
_entity_poly.pdbx_strand_id
1 'polypeptide(L)'
;MYAGTNYNQNNKLNPYLVTELTSAKPEELILKVYDFAILNCKKENMIKTNDALQVLINSLSFNDPQTTEISMGLMRLYEYCQEQMRKHNSSAVLKVLTELKEAWVTALNKG
;
A
#
# COMPACT_ATOMS: atom_id res chain seq x y z
N MET A 1 37.33 -3.25 23.92
CA MET A 1 36.69 -4.40 23.24
C MET A 1 35.38 -3.88 22.67
N TYR A 2 35.27 -3.72 21.35
CA TYR A 2 34.02 -3.29 20.71
C TYR A 2 33.28 -4.54 20.23
N ALA A 3 32.11 -4.80 20.82
CA ALA A 3 31.21 -5.87 20.39
C ALA A 3 30.47 -5.40 19.14
N GLY A 4 30.74 -6.05 18.00
CA GLY A 4 29.98 -5.84 16.76
C GLY A 4 28.67 -6.62 16.81
N THR A 5 27.54 -5.92 16.80
CA THR A 5 26.20 -6.52 16.72
C THR A 5 25.93 -6.91 15.27
N ASN A 6 25.85 -8.23 15.00
CA ASN A 6 25.48 -8.76 13.70
C ASN A 6 23.97 -8.59 13.46
N TYR A 7 23.61 -7.65 12.57
CA TYR A 7 22.25 -7.56 12.03
C TYR A 7 22.06 -8.66 10.97
N ASN A 8 21.39 -9.75 11.34
CA ASN A 8 20.98 -10.79 10.41
C ASN A 8 19.67 -10.35 9.70
N GLN A 9 19.78 -9.78 8.51
CA GLN A 9 18.65 -9.62 7.58
C GLN A 9 18.77 -10.62 6.44
N ASN A 10 18.23 -11.83 6.64
CA ASN A 10 18.02 -12.79 5.56
C ASN A 10 16.55 -12.81 5.15
N ASN A 11 16.07 -11.72 4.53
CA ASN A 11 14.81 -11.73 3.79
C ASN A 11 15.12 -12.12 2.34
N LYS A 12 15.41 -13.40 2.10
CA LYS A 12 15.61 -13.91 0.74
C LYS A 12 14.26 -13.90 0.03
N LEU A 13 14.04 -12.87 -0.79
CA LEU A 13 12.87 -12.75 -1.66
C LEU A 13 12.76 -14.01 -2.54
N ASN A 14 11.56 -14.61 -2.60
CA ASN A 14 11.33 -15.80 -3.42
C ASN A 14 11.49 -15.41 -4.91
N PRO A 15 12.43 -16.01 -5.66
CA PRO A 15 12.69 -15.63 -7.05
C PRO A 15 11.47 -15.76 -7.96
N TYR A 16 10.55 -16.70 -7.68
CA TYR A 16 9.30 -16.82 -8.43
C TYR A 16 8.37 -15.60 -8.22
N LEU A 17 8.28 -15.10 -6.98
CA LEU A 17 7.54 -13.86 -6.69
C LEU A 17 8.20 -12.66 -7.37
N VAL A 18 9.54 -12.62 -7.40
CA VAL A 18 10.27 -11.54 -8.07
C VAL A 18 10.00 -11.55 -9.58
N THR A 19 10.06 -12.71 -10.24
CA THR A 19 9.77 -12.83 -11.67
C THR A 19 8.33 -12.43 -12.00
N GLU A 20 7.35 -12.88 -11.19
CA GLU A 20 5.95 -12.50 -11.38
C GLU A 20 5.73 -10.99 -11.20
N LEU A 21 6.35 -10.37 -10.19
CA LEU A 21 6.29 -8.91 -9.96
C LEU A 21 6.98 -8.11 -11.07
N THR A 22 8.04 -8.64 -11.68
CA THR A 22 8.78 -7.97 -12.76
C THR A 22 8.01 -8.00 -14.08
N SER A 23 7.14 -9.00 -14.28
CA SER A 23 6.28 -9.13 -15.47
C SER A 23 4.86 -8.58 -15.28
N ALA A 24 4.45 -8.27 -14.05
CA ALA A 24 3.14 -7.74 -13.74
C ALA A 24 2.96 -6.32 -14.29
N LYS A 25 1.72 -5.99 -14.71
CA LYS A 25 1.39 -4.61 -15.08
C LYS A 25 1.46 -3.73 -13.83
N PRO A 26 1.90 -2.46 -13.93
CA PRO A 26 1.94 -1.54 -12.79
C PRO A 26 0.62 -1.45 -12.02
N GLU A 27 -0.50 -1.62 -12.73
CA GLU A 27 -1.86 -1.62 -12.20
C GLU A 27 -2.16 -2.83 -11.28
N GLU A 28 -1.65 -4.02 -11.62
CA GLU A 28 -1.78 -5.23 -10.80
C GLU A 28 -0.96 -5.13 -9.52
N LEU A 29 0.17 -4.41 -9.56
CA LEU A 29 0.99 -4.14 -8.40
C LEU A 29 0.26 -3.26 -7.38
N ILE A 30 -0.50 -2.25 -7.82
CA ILE A 30 -1.31 -1.41 -6.95
C ILE A 30 -2.34 -2.26 -6.19
N LEU A 31 -3.06 -3.15 -6.90
CA LEU A 31 -4.03 -4.05 -6.27
C LEU A 31 -3.38 -4.98 -5.23
N LYS A 32 -2.16 -5.47 -5.50
CA LYS A 32 -1.40 -6.27 -4.52
C LYS A 32 -1.02 -5.47 -3.27
N VAL A 33 -0.68 -4.19 -3.40
CA VAL A 33 -0.42 -3.31 -2.24
C VAL A 33 -1.70 -3.08 -1.42
N TYR A 34 -2.85 -2.90 -2.07
CA TYR A 34 -4.14 -2.84 -1.37
C TYR A 34 -4.44 -4.14 -0.61
N ASP A 35 -4.23 -5.29 -1.22
CA ASP A 35 -4.42 -6.59 -0.55
C ASP A 35 -3.53 -6.74 0.68
N PHE A 36 -2.27 -6.33 0.56
CA PHE A 36 -1.35 -6.33 1.69
C PHE A 36 -1.78 -5.36 2.80
N ALA A 37 -2.22 -4.15 2.45
CA ALA A 37 -2.72 -3.17 3.41
C ALA A 37 -3.97 -3.69 4.14
N ILE A 38 -4.95 -4.23 3.42
CA ILE A 38 -6.19 -4.79 3.96
C ILE A 38 -5.91 -5.98 4.88
N LEU A 39 -5.03 -6.90 4.46
CA LEU A 39 -4.65 -8.07 5.26
C LEU A 39 -4.03 -7.66 6.60
N ASN A 40 -3.13 -6.69 6.59
CA ASN A 40 -2.46 -6.22 7.81
C ASN A 40 -3.38 -5.35 8.67
N CYS A 41 -4.27 -4.57 8.06
CA CYS A 41 -5.29 -3.80 8.75
C CYS A 41 -6.24 -4.71 9.54
N LYS A 42 -6.70 -5.82 8.93
CA LYS A 42 -7.51 -6.86 9.60
C LYS A 42 -6.79 -7.53 10.78
N LYS A 43 -5.45 -7.54 10.76
CA LYS A 43 -4.60 -8.06 11.84
C LYS A 43 -4.20 -6.98 12.85
N GLU A 44 -4.76 -5.78 12.73
CA GLU A 44 -4.41 -4.58 13.52
C GLU A 44 -2.91 -4.26 13.49
N ASN A 45 -2.20 -4.70 12.44
CA ASN A 45 -0.78 -4.44 12.30
C ASN A 45 -0.57 -3.04 11.72
N MET A 46 -0.53 -2.05 12.62
CA MET A 46 -0.36 -0.63 12.27
C MET A 46 0.90 -0.39 11.42
N ILE A 47 2.05 -0.97 11.78
CA ILE A 47 3.32 -0.75 11.08
C ILE A 47 3.19 -1.16 9.61
N LYS A 48 2.81 -2.43 9.37
CA LYS A 48 2.70 -2.96 8.00
C LYS A 48 1.59 -2.31 7.18
N THR A 49 0.50 -1.90 7.84
CA THR A 49 -0.58 -1.16 7.15
C THR A 49 -0.07 0.20 6.69
N ASN A 50 0.66 0.92 7.55
CA ASN A 50 1.20 2.24 7.22
C ASN A 50 2.33 2.18 6.18
N ASP A 51 3.16 1.15 6.22
CA ASP A 51 4.18 0.90 5.18
C ASP A 51 3.52 0.73 3.81
N ALA A 52 2.44 -0.04 3.74
CA ALA A 52 1.68 -0.25 2.50
C ALA A 52 1.03 1.04 2.00
N LEU A 53 0.41 1.81 2.90
CA LEU A 53 -0.15 3.13 2.59
C LEU A 53 0.93 4.09 2.06
N GLN A 54 2.14 4.03 2.62
CA GLN A 54 3.25 4.85 2.15
C GLN A 54 3.68 4.48 0.73
N VAL A 55 3.69 3.19 0.38
CA VAL A 55 3.94 2.74 -1.00
C VAL A 55 2.87 3.30 -1.95
N LEU A 56 1.58 3.27 -1.56
CA LEU A 56 0.50 3.85 -2.37
C LEU A 56 0.69 5.36 -2.56
N ILE A 57 1.03 6.10 -1.51
CA ILE A 57 1.33 7.55 -1.58
C ILE A 57 2.48 7.81 -2.56
N ASN A 58 3.56 7.06 -2.45
CA ASN A 58 4.74 7.22 -3.31
C ASN A 58 4.46 6.86 -4.78
N SER A 59 3.38 6.12 -5.06
CA SER A 59 2.99 5.73 -6.41
C SER A 59 2.09 6.76 -7.12
N LEU A 60 1.63 7.78 -6.41
CA LEU A 60 0.75 8.81 -6.96
C LEU A 60 1.47 9.67 -8.03
N SER A 61 0.73 10.05 -9.08
CA SER A 61 1.26 10.86 -10.18
C SER A 61 0.77 12.31 -10.12
N PHE A 62 1.72 13.24 -10.20
CA PHE A 62 1.50 14.69 -10.18
C PHE A 62 2.00 15.36 -11.47
N ASN A 63 2.05 14.58 -12.57
CA ASN A 63 2.69 15.00 -13.81
C ASN A 63 1.82 15.92 -14.67
N ASP A 64 0.49 15.84 -14.54
CA ASP A 64 -0.44 16.72 -15.23
C ASP A 64 -1.60 17.16 -14.32
N PRO A 65 -2.35 18.22 -14.69
CA PRO A 65 -3.40 18.78 -13.85
C PRO A 65 -4.55 17.80 -13.54
N GLN A 66 -4.93 16.92 -14.46
CA GLN A 66 -6.04 15.99 -14.26
C GLN A 66 -5.65 14.89 -13.26
N THR A 67 -4.45 14.33 -13.39
CA THR A 67 -3.96 13.33 -12.44
C THR A 67 -3.66 13.94 -11.08
N THR A 68 -3.22 15.20 -11.04
CA THR A 68 -2.86 15.90 -9.80
C THR A 68 -4.05 16.03 -8.84
N GLU A 69 -5.23 16.41 -9.34
CA GLU A 69 -6.41 16.56 -8.49
C GLU A 69 -6.81 15.24 -7.81
N ILE A 70 -6.85 14.15 -8.59
CA ILE A 70 -7.16 12.81 -8.09
C ILE A 70 -6.08 12.34 -7.10
N SER A 71 -4.81 12.50 -7.46
CA SER A 71 -3.68 12.13 -6.60
C SER A 71 -3.70 12.86 -5.27
N MET A 72 -4.02 14.15 -5.23
CA MET A 72 -4.17 14.90 -3.98
C MET A 72 -5.30 14.35 -3.10
N GLY A 73 -6.43 13.98 -3.69
CA GLY A 73 -7.54 13.35 -2.97
C GLY A 73 -7.15 12.01 -2.34
N LEU A 74 -6.49 11.15 -3.13
CA LEU A 74 -5.99 9.85 -2.66
C LEU A 74 -4.94 9.99 -1.57
N MET A 75 -4.00 10.93 -1.72
CA MET A 75 -2.96 11.20 -0.72
C MET A 75 -3.59 11.51 0.65
N ARG A 76 -4.57 12.42 0.68
CA ARG A 76 -5.27 12.80 1.93
C ARG A 76 -6.02 11.62 2.55
N LEU A 77 -6.63 10.76 1.73
CA LEU A 77 -7.31 9.55 2.23
C LEU A 77 -6.31 8.54 2.82
N TYR A 78 -5.15 8.38 2.21
CA TYR A 78 -4.11 7.49 2.73
C TYR A 78 -3.50 8.03 4.02
N GLU A 79 -3.22 9.33 4.10
CA GLU A 79 -2.77 10.00 5.33
C GLU A 79 -3.80 9.87 6.45
N TYR A 80 -5.08 10.08 6.13
CA TYR A 80 -6.19 9.82 7.06
C TYR A 80 -6.16 8.37 7.57
N CYS A 81 -5.96 7.38 6.68
CA CYS A 81 -5.88 5.99 7.08
C CYS A 81 -4.69 5.72 8.03
N GLN A 82 -3.51 6.29 7.74
CA GLN A 82 -2.34 6.16 8.62
C GLN A 82 -2.62 6.74 10.01
N GLU A 83 -3.28 7.89 10.09
CA GLU A 83 -3.70 8.51 11.35
C GLU A 83 -4.72 7.65 12.11
N GLN A 84 -5.71 7.08 11.42
CA GLN A 84 -6.68 6.19 12.05
C GLN A 84 -6.05 4.89 12.56
N MET A 85 -5.06 4.33 11.85
CA MET A 85 -4.30 3.17 12.34
C MET A 85 -3.53 3.50 13.62
N ARG A 86 -2.92 4.68 13.73
CA ARG A 86 -2.26 5.15 14.97
C ARG A 86 -3.24 5.29 16.14
N LYS A 87 -4.51 5.58 15.84
CA LYS A 87 -5.61 5.69 16.81
C LYS A 87 -6.33 4.36 17.09
N HIS A 88 -5.80 3.23 16.60
CA HIS A 88 -6.43 1.91 16.69
C HIS A 88 -7.85 1.84 16.08
N ASN A 89 -8.18 2.73 15.15
CA ASN A 89 -9.46 2.74 14.45
C ASN A 89 -9.38 1.94 13.15
N SER A 90 -9.07 0.65 13.26
CA SER A 90 -8.81 -0.23 12.11
C SER A 90 -10.06 -0.50 11.26
N SER A 91 -11.26 -0.43 11.84
CA SER A 91 -12.51 -0.65 11.11
C SER A 91 -12.79 0.44 10.06
N ALA A 92 -12.54 1.71 10.42
CA ALA A 92 -12.66 2.83 9.48
C ALA A 92 -11.67 2.71 8.33
N VAL A 93 -10.42 2.33 8.63
CA VAL A 93 -9.37 2.11 7.62
C VAL A 93 -9.72 0.96 6.69
N LEU A 94 -10.19 -0.15 7.24
CA LEU A 94 -10.60 -1.31 6.47
C LEU A 94 -11.71 -0.97 5.47
N LYS A 95 -12.70 -0.18 5.89
CA LYS A 95 -13.78 0.29 5.02
C LYS A 95 -13.23 1.08 3.84
N VAL A 96 -12.44 2.12 4.11
CA VAL A 96 -11.85 2.99 3.08
C VAL A 96 -11.00 2.19 2.10
N LEU A 97 -10.11 1.33 2.58
CA LEU A 97 -9.22 0.54 1.72
C LEU A 97 -9.99 -0.46 0.85
N THR A 98 -11.07 -1.05 1.38
CA THR A 98 -11.89 -2.01 0.62
C THR A 98 -12.65 -1.30 -0.51
N GLU A 99 -13.31 -0.18 -0.21
CA GLU A 99 -14.06 0.60 -1.21
C GLU A 99 -13.14 1.17 -2.29
N LEU A 100 -11.95 1.67 -1.92
CA LEU A 100 -10.97 2.14 -2.90
C LEU A 100 -10.43 1.01 -3.77
N LYS A 101 -10.16 -0.17 -3.20
CA LYS A 101 -9.74 -1.34 -3.99
C LYS A 101 -10.81 -1.72 -5.02
N GLU A 102 -12.08 -1.74 -4.62
CA GLU A 102 -13.20 -2.03 -5.53
C GLU A 102 -13.31 -1.01 -6.65
N ALA A 103 -13.11 0.28 -6.34
CA ALA A 103 -13.07 1.34 -7.34
C ALA A 103 -11.94 1.14 -8.36
N TRP A 104 -10.73 0.78 -7.89
CA TRP A 104 -9.60 0.47 -8.77
C TRP A 104 -9.85 -0.77 -9.63
N VAL A 105 -10.37 -1.86 -9.07
CA VAL A 105 -10.73 -3.06 -9.84
C VAL A 105 -11.74 -2.71 -10.94
N THR A 106 -12.73 -1.89 -10.61
CA THR A 106 -13.74 -1.44 -11.58
C THR A 106 -13.13 -0.57 -12.69
N ALA A 107 -12.22 0.35 -12.34
CA ALA A 107 -11.56 1.21 -13.32
C ALA A 107 -10.66 0.40 -14.27
N LEU A 108 -9.88 -0.54 -13.72
CA LEU A 108 -8.95 -1.38 -14.49
C LEU A 108 -9.66 -2.41 -15.37
N ASN A 109 -10.81 -2.92 -14.96
CA ASN A 109 -11.61 -3.85 -15.78
C ASN A 109 -12.42 -3.16 -16.88
N LYS A 110 -12.54 -1.83 -16.85
CA LYS A 110 -13.24 -1.02 -17.87
C LYS A 110 -12.31 -0.42 -18.92
N GLY A 111 -10.99 -0.58 -18.78
CA GLY A 111 -9.98 -0.17 -19.77
C GLY A 111 -9.60 -1.30 -20.70
#